data_AF-A0A5D3AN38-F1
#
_entry.id   AF-A0A5D3AN38-F1
#
_cell.length_a   1.000
_cell.length_b   1.000
_cell.length_c   1.000
_cell.angle_alpha   90.00
_cell.angle_beta   90.00
_cell.angle_gamma   90.00
#
_symmetry.space_group_name_H-M   'P 1'
#
loop_
_entity.id
_entity.type
_entity.pdbx_description
1 polymer ?
#
loop_
_entity_poly.entity_id
_entity_poly.type
_entity_poly.pdbx_seq_one_letter_code
_entity_poly.pdbx_strand_id
1 'polypeptide(L)'
;MLIFGPINYPLCPFQVHSSGLIEDHAIEALEVDFANKYLGGGALHRGCVQEEIRFMINPELIAGMLFLPSMADNEAIEIVGAERFSDYTGYASSFRFSGDYVDKRSVDFLGRRKTRIVAIDALCSPRMKQYKLKYLIRETNKAFCGFLDQSKYSQYKRIFKMNSVQLNEGSSLPIKAKGESRTEEVRKSDEKSWRLEDCENYIGIATGNWGCGAFGGDPEVKTIIQWLAASQALRPFISYYTFGLEALQSLAQVTQWIILQKWNVGDLWDILIEYSSQKLRGEADVGFFAWLLPSLPK
;
A
#
# COMPACT_ATOMS: atom_id res chain seq x y z
N MET A 1 1.04 17.01 1.68
CA MET A 1 2.41 16.77 1.21
C MET A 1 2.40 15.46 0.43
N LEU A 2 2.02 15.48 -0.85
CA LEU A 2 2.45 14.44 -1.80
C LEU A 2 3.50 15.08 -2.67
N ILE A 3 4.67 14.46 -2.68
CA ILE A 3 5.73 14.77 -3.61
C ILE A 3 5.53 13.87 -4.81
N PHE A 4 4.65 14.30 -5.70
CA PHE A 4 4.85 14.02 -7.12
C PHE A 4 5.50 15.26 -7.73
N GLY A 5 6.64 15.66 -7.15
CA GLY A 5 7.60 16.49 -7.87
C GLY A 5 8.28 15.64 -8.95
N PRO A 6 9.20 16.18 -9.75
CA PRO A 6 9.80 15.50 -10.91
C PRO A 6 10.76 14.40 -10.46
N ILE A 7 10.21 13.33 -9.90
CA ILE A 7 10.92 12.21 -9.29
C ILE A 7 10.62 10.95 -10.10
N ASN A 8 11.69 10.43 -10.69
CA ASN A 8 11.73 9.26 -11.56
C ASN A 8 11.90 7.94 -10.76
N TYR A 9 11.01 7.62 -9.82
CA TYR A 9 11.05 6.26 -9.25
C TYR A 9 10.35 5.27 -10.18
N PRO A 10 10.97 4.11 -10.47
CA PRO A 10 10.29 3.07 -11.20
C PRO A 10 9.11 2.54 -10.37
N LEU A 11 8.09 2.06 -11.06
CA LEU A 11 7.02 1.30 -10.41
C LEU A 11 7.60 0.01 -9.83
N CYS A 12 7.25 -0.31 -8.58
CA CYS A 12 7.66 -1.58 -7.98
C CYS A 12 6.97 -2.75 -8.69
N PRO A 13 7.55 -3.96 -8.66
CA PRO A 13 6.87 -5.18 -9.12
C PRO A 13 5.45 -5.31 -8.57
N PHE A 14 4.50 -5.65 -9.44
CA PHE A 14 3.08 -5.82 -9.13
C PHE A 14 2.67 -7.27 -9.40
N GLN A 15 2.21 -7.97 -8.36
CA GLN A 15 1.78 -9.37 -8.44
C GLN A 15 0.26 -9.42 -8.26
N VAL A 16 -0.44 -10.10 -9.17
CA VAL A 16 -1.90 -10.23 -9.14
C VAL A 16 -2.27 -11.63 -8.67
N HIS A 17 -3.11 -11.70 -7.64
CA HIS A 17 -3.67 -12.94 -7.10
C HIS A 17 -5.19 -12.92 -7.24
N SER A 18 -5.75 -13.81 -8.07
CA SER A 18 -7.21 -13.92 -8.25
C SER A 18 -7.90 -14.65 -7.10
N SER A 19 -7.15 -15.44 -6.34
CA SER A 19 -7.59 -16.23 -5.19
C SER A 19 -6.58 -16.16 -4.04
N GLY A 20 -6.97 -16.68 -2.88
CA GLY A 20 -6.20 -16.59 -1.64
C GLY A 20 -6.60 -15.38 -0.80
N LEU A 21 -5.98 -15.28 0.38
CA LEU A 21 -6.25 -14.28 1.38
C LEU A 21 -4.97 -13.50 1.72
N ILE A 22 -5.12 -12.29 2.24
CA ILE A 22 -3.99 -11.41 2.60
C ILE A 22 -3.24 -12.01 3.80
N GLU A 23 -3.96 -12.50 4.80
CA GLU A 23 -3.44 -13.15 6.01
C GLU A 23 -2.69 -14.47 5.75
N ASP A 24 -2.90 -15.07 4.59
CA ASP A 24 -2.26 -16.31 4.15
C ASP A 24 -1.07 -16.06 3.20
N HIS A 25 -0.63 -14.80 3.04
CA HIS A 25 0.51 -14.49 2.18
C HIS A 25 1.77 -15.23 2.65
N ALA A 26 2.44 -15.92 1.71
CA ALA A 26 3.45 -16.92 2.05
C ALA A 26 4.78 -16.34 2.57
N ILE A 27 5.11 -15.11 2.16
CA ILE A 27 6.31 -14.39 2.59
C ILE A 27 5.92 -13.23 3.50
N GLU A 28 6.82 -12.81 4.38
CA GLU A 28 6.57 -11.66 5.25
C GLU A 28 6.33 -10.40 4.40
N ALA A 29 5.19 -9.75 4.62
CA ALA A 29 4.79 -8.50 3.98
C ALA A 29 4.01 -7.64 4.98
N LEU A 30 3.84 -6.36 4.67
CA LEU A 30 2.81 -5.56 5.33
C LEU A 30 1.44 -6.00 4.82
N GLU A 31 0.66 -6.61 5.70
CA GLU A 31 -0.69 -7.07 5.44
C GLU A 31 -1.67 -5.93 5.71
N VAL A 32 -2.34 -5.47 4.66
CA VAL A 32 -3.19 -4.28 4.75
C VAL A 32 -4.54 -4.65 5.39
N ASP A 33 -4.85 -3.96 6.49
CA ASP A 33 -6.17 -3.90 7.09
C ASP A 33 -6.97 -2.75 6.46
N PHE A 34 -8.12 -3.08 5.86
CA PHE A 34 -9.01 -2.14 5.18
C PHE A 34 -9.87 -1.39 6.20
N ALA A 35 -9.18 -0.63 7.03
CA ALA A 35 -9.68 -0.15 8.29
C ALA A 35 -10.78 0.90 8.16
N ASN A 36 -11.56 1.04 9.24
CA ASN A 36 -12.22 2.27 9.58
C ASN A 36 -11.21 3.27 10.20
N LYS A 37 -11.50 4.57 10.15
CA LYS A 37 -10.66 5.57 10.83
C LYS A 37 -10.58 5.32 12.35
N TYR A 38 -11.61 4.72 12.94
CA TYR A 38 -11.55 4.12 14.26
C TYR A 38 -11.16 2.65 14.10
N LEU A 39 -9.93 2.33 14.49
CA LEU A 39 -9.36 0.99 14.35
C LEU A 39 -10.33 -0.11 14.86
N GLY A 40 -10.45 -1.20 14.10
CA GLY A 40 -11.31 -2.33 14.41
C GLY A 40 -12.78 -2.12 14.03
N GLY A 41 -13.16 -0.92 13.60
CA GLY A 41 -14.48 -0.62 13.03
C GLY A 41 -15.64 -1.20 13.85
N GLY A 42 -16.37 -2.14 13.26
CA GLY A 42 -17.51 -2.81 13.87
C GLY A 42 -17.19 -4.11 14.62
N ALA A 43 -15.92 -4.42 14.93
CA ALA A 43 -15.48 -5.74 15.43
C ALA A 43 -16.16 -6.17 16.74
N LEU A 44 -16.49 -5.20 17.60
CA LEU A 44 -17.23 -5.44 18.85
C LEU A 44 -18.75 -5.17 18.72
N HIS A 45 -19.25 -5.02 17.49
CA HIS A 45 -20.64 -4.71 17.18
C HIS A 45 -21.20 -5.67 16.13
N ARG A 46 -21.54 -5.17 14.93
CA ARG A 46 -22.17 -5.93 13.84
C ARG A 46 -21.30 -5.98 12.57
N GLY A 47 -20.09 -5.45 12.62
CA GLY A 47 -19.17 -5.50 11.50
C GLY A 47 -18.68 -6.93 11.29
N CYS A 48 -18.54 -7.33 10.03
CA CYS A 48 -18.10 -8.67 9.65
C CYS A 48 -17.53 -8.67 8.22
N VAL A 49 -16.78 -7.63 7.88
CA VAL A 49 -16.04 -7.54 6.62
C VAL A 49 -14.54 -7.73 6.92
N GLN A 50 -13.67 -7.35 6.00
CA GLN A 50 -12.24 -7.69 6.09
C GLN A 50 -11.58 -7.24 7.42
N GLU A 51 -11.79 -6.00 7.87
CA GLU A 51 -11.22 -5.50 9.14
C GLU A 51 -11.74 -6.32 10.33
N GLU A 52 -13.05 -6.47 10.48
CA GLU A 52 -13.59 -7.17 11.65
C GLU A 52 -13.23 -8.66 11.66
N ILE A 53 -13.22 -9.32 10.50
CA ILE A 53 -12.76 -10.71 10.38
C ILE A 53 -11.31 -10.82 10.85
N ARG A 54 -10.45 -9.89 10.44
CA ARG A 54 -9.05 -9.87 10.87
C ARG A 54 -8.93 -9.76 12.38
N PHE A 55 -9.74 -8.92 13.02
CA PHE A 55 -9.79 -8.75 14.47
C PHE A 55 -10.34 -9.99 15.19
N MET A 56 -11.18 -10.80 14.54
CA MET A 56 -11.67 -12.06 15.14
C MET A 56 -10.63 -13.19 15.08
N ILE A 57 -9.85 -13.28 14.00
CA ILE A 57 -8.81 -14.32 13.88
C ILE A 57 -7.50 -13.91 14.58
N ASN A 58 -7.26 -12.61 14.77
CA ASN A 58 -6.16 -12.02 15.54
C ASN A 58 -6.72 -11.14 16.68
N PRO A 59 -7.32 -11.71 17.75
CA PRO A 59 -8.00 -10.94 18.81
C PRO A 59 -7.11 -9.96 19.58
N GLU A 60 -5.78 -10.11 19.52
CA GLU A 60 -4.83 -9.14 20.11
C GLU A 60 -4.97 -7.74 19.49
N LEU A 61 -5.47 -7.63 18.26
CA LEU A 61 -5.75 -6.35 17.59
C LEU A 61 -6.82 -5.53 18.34
N ILE A 62 -7.75 -6.19 19.02
CA ILE A 62 -8.83 -5.54 19.80
C ILE A 62 -8.24 -4.67 20.91
N ALA A 63 -7.08 -5.01 21.47
CA ALA A 63 -6.42 -4.18 22.49
C ALA A 63 -6.11 -2.77 21.97
N GLY A 64 -5.80 -2.62 20.68
CA GLY A 64 -5.57 -1.32 20.05
C GLY A 64 -6.79 -0.40 20.09
N MET A 65 -8.01 -0.97 20.04
CA MET A 65 -9.27 -0.20 20.09
C MET A 65 -9.45 0.55 21.42
N LEU A 66 -8.75 0.16 22.49
CA LEU A 66 -8.85 0.78 23.81
C LEU A 66 -8.14 2.14 23.88
N PHE A 67 -7.01 2.29 23.19
CA PHE A 67 -6.11 3.43 23.41
C PHE A 67 -5.68 4.17 22.14
N LEU A 68 -5.96 3.63 20.94
CA LEU A 68 -5.63 4.30 19.69
C LEU A 68 -6.77 5.26 19.27
N PRO A 69 -6.50 6.56 19.08
CA PRO A 69 -7.50 7.52 18.64
C PRO A 69 -7.88 7.29 17.16
N SER A 70 -8.93 8.00 16.70
CA SER A 70 -9.26 8.04 15.27
C SER A 70 -8.07 8.53 14.46
N MET A 71 -7.71 7.79 13.41
CA MET A 71 -6.66 8.20 12.47
C MET A 71 -7.05 9.50 11.75
N ALA A 72 -6.13 10.46 11.71
CA ALA A 72 -6.20 11.61 10.81
C ALA A 72 -5.81 11.19 9.37
N ASP A 73 -6.05 12.05 8.38
CA ASP A 73 -5.77 11.75 6.96
C ASP A 73 -4.30 11.40 6.66
N ASN A 74 -3.37 11.81 7.53
CA ASN A 74 -1.93 11.59 7.42
C ASN A 74 -1.37 10.60 8.46
N GLU A 75 -2.22 9.77 9.05
CA GLU A 75 -1.83 8.77 10.05
C GLU A 75 -2.17 7.36 9.56
N ALA A 76 -1.40 6.37 9.98
CA ALA A 76 -1.66 4.95 9.80
C ALA A 76 -1.17 4.22 11.04
N ILE A 77 -1.69 3.02 11.29
CA ILE A 77 -1.33 2.22 12.47
C ILE A 77 -0.66 0.93 11.99
N GLU A 78 0.61 0.72 12.34
CA GLU A 78 1.30 -0.55 12.15
C GLU A 78 1.26 -1.37 13.45
N ILE A 79 0.83 -2.63 13.36
CA ILE A 79 0.76 -3.58 14.46
C ILE A 79 1.66 -4.77 14.11
N VAL A 80 2.65 -5.03 14.95
CA VAL A 80 3.64 -6.10 14.73
C VAL A 80 3.57 -7.10 15.86
N GLY A 81 3.47 -8.39 15.52
CA GLY A 81 3.51 -9.47 16.49
C GLY A 81 2.20 -10.19 16.75
N ALA A 82 1.09 -9.73 16.15
CA ALA A 82 -0.21 -10.34 16.37
C ALA A 82 -0.23 -11.82 15.93
N GLU A 83 -0.63 -12.71 16.84
CA GLU A 83 -0.80 -14.14 16.56
C GLU A 83 -2.21 -14.41 16.00
N ARG A 84 -2.30 -15.32 15.02
CA ARG A 84 -3.59 -15.83 14.54
C ARG A 84 -4.00 -17.04 15.36
N PHE A 85 -5.23 -17.04 15.85
CA PHE A 85 -5.77 -18.09 16.73
C PHE A 85 -6.87 -18.93 16.07
N SER A 86 -7.49 -18.44 15.00
CA SER A 86 -8.66 -19.09 14.42
C SER A 86 -8.59 -19.17 12.90
N ASP A 87 -9.08 -20.28 12.38
CA ASP A 87 -9.47 -20.45 10.99
C ASP A 87 -10.93 -20.06 10.80
N TYR A 88 -11.24 -19.66 9.56
CA TYR A 88 -12.59 -19.30 9.19
C TYR A 88 -12.94 -19.71 7.76
N THR A 89 -14.23 -19.70 7.50
CA THR A 89 -14.80 -19.77 6.14
C THR A 89 -15.85 -18.69 5.96
N GLY A 90 -16.16 -18.36 4.70
CA GLY A 90 -17.17 -17.37 4.37
C GLY A 90 -16.75 -15.93 4.66
N TYR A 91 -17.68 -15.00 4.47
CA TYR A 91 -17.48 -13.56 4.57
C TYR A 91 -18.81 -12.88 4.85
N ALA A 92 -18.83 -11.78 5.63
CA ALA A 92 -20.07 -11.14 6.04
C ALA A 92 -21.07 -12.14 6.64
N SER A 93 -22.30 -12.23 6.12
CA SER A 93 -23.33 -13.12 6.66
C SER A 93 -22.97 -14.61 6.64
N SER A 94 -22.05 -15.03 5.78
CA SER A 94 -21.58 -16.42 5.70
C SER A 94 -20.33 -16.71 6.54
N PHE A 95 -19.75 -15.72 7.22
CA PHE A 95 -18.57 -15.89 8.07
C PHE A 95 -18.82 -16.91 9.18
N ARG A 96 -17.95 -17.91 9.30
CA ARG A 96 -18.01 -18.96 10.31
C ARG A 96 -16.61 -19.31 10.79
N PHE A 97 -16.45 -19.44 12.11
CA PHE A 97 -15.31 -20.14 12.69
C PHE A 97 -15.23 -21.56 12.13
N SER A 98 -14.04 -21.98 11.71
CA SER A 98 -13.82 -23.31 11.11
C SER A 98 -12.76 -24.16 11.82
N GLY A 99 -12.25 -23.70 12.97
CA GLY A 99 -11.29 -24.45 13.78
C GLY A 99 -10.20 -23.56 14.37
N ASP A 100 -9.45 -24.11 15.31
CA ASP A 100 -8.29 -23.45 15.88
C ASP A 100 -7.18 -23.35 14.83
N TYR A 101 -6.46 -22.23 14.81
CA TYR A 101 -5.28 -22.05 13.99
C TYR A 101 -4.03 -22.12 14.85
N VAL A 102 -3.05 -22.93 14.44
CA VAL A 102 -1.74 -22.98 15.07
C VAL A 102 -0.78 -22.12 14.25
N ASP A 103 -0.46 -20.92 14.76
CA ASP A 103 0.41 -19.99 14.06
C ASP A 103 1.86 -20.47 14.01
N LYS A 104 2.28 -20.86 12.80
CA LYS A 104 3.63 -21.35 12.49
C LYS A 104 4.58 -20.24 12.06
N ARG A 105 4.15 -18.98 12.04
CA ARG A 105 5.06 -17.87 11.71
C ARG A 105 6.18 -17.80 12.73
N SER A 106 7.40 -17.64 12.21
CA SER A 106 8.59 -17.44 13.04
C SER A 106 8.46 -16.17 13.87
N VAL A 107 9.26 -16.08 14.93
CA VAL A 107 9.35 -14.88 15.78
C VAL A 107 10.59 -14.06 15.42
N ASP A 108 10.53 -12.76 15.67
CA ASP A 108 11.68 -11.88 15.61
C ASP A 108 12.55 -11.95 16.89
N PHE A 109 13.59 -11.12 16.97
CA PHE A 109 14.50 -11.09 18.12
C PHE A 109 13.86 -10.54 19.41
N LEU A 110 12.70 -9.89 19.32
CA LEU A 110 11.91 -9.41 20.45
C LEU A 110 10.85 -10.45 20.88
N GLY A 111 10.80 -11.61 20.23
CA GLY A 111 9.82 -12.66 20.51
C GLY A 111 8.43 -12.38 19.92
N ARG A 112 8.30 -11.39 19.02
CA ARG A 112 7.03 -11.07 18.34
C ARG A 112 6.87 -11.95 17.12
N ARG A 113 5.66 -12.42 16.81
CA ARG A 113 5.39 -13.09 15.52
C ARG A 113 5.75 -12.18 14.36
N LYS A 114 6.32 -12.74 13.29
CA LYS A 114 6.59 -12.02 12.03
C LYS A 114 5.30 -11.82 11.22
N THR A 115 4.36 -11.16 11.85
CA THR A 115 3.08 -10.70 11.32
C THR A 115 3.09 -9.19 11.44
N ARG A 116 2.97 -8.49 10.31
CA ARG A 116 2.94 -7.03 10.26
C ARG A 116 1.65 -6.61 9.59
N ILE A 117 0.78 -5.96 10.35
CA ILE A 117 -0.51 -5.50 9.86
C ILE A 117 -0.47 -3.98 9.82
N VAL A 118 -0.95 -3.39 8.73
CA VAL A 118 -1.08 -1.94 8.61
C VAL A 118 -2.52 -1.55 8.36
N ALA A 119 -3.09 -0.79 9.30
CA ALA A 119 -4.43 -0.24 9.20
C ALA A 119 -4.39 1.12 8.50
N ILE A 120 -5.13 1.23 7.38
CA ILE A 120 -5.34 2.47 6.64
C ILE A 120 -6.81 2.63 6.30
N ASP A 121 -7.40 3.78 6.60
CA ASP A 121 -8.81 4.04 6.34
C ASP A 121 -9.05 4.72 4.98
N ALA A 122 -9.91 4.13 4.16
CA ALA A 122 -10.36 4.73 2.89
C ALA A 122 -11.51 5.72 3.12
N LEU A 123 -11.74 6.62 2.15
CA LEU A 123 -12.92 7.49 2.18
C LEU A 123 -14.20 6.67 2.01
N CYS A 124 -15.18 6.90 2.89
CA CYS A 124 -16.47 6.24 2.80
C CYS A 124 -17.42 6.93 1.81
N SER A 125 -17.99 6.14 0.89
CA SER A 125 -18.97 6.54 -0.11
C SER A 125 -18.58 7.80 -0.90
N PRO A 126 -17.38 7.85 -1.51
CA PRO A 126 -16.91 9.07 -2.16
C PRO A 126 -17.71 9.40 -3.43
N ARG A 127 -18.34 8.41 -4.08
CA ARG A 127 -19.03 8.57 -5.38
C ARG A 127 -18.09 9.26 -6.40
N MET A 128 -18.62 10.12 -7.28
CA MET A 128 -17.81 10.89 -8.23
C MET A 128 -16.76 11.80 -7.60
N LYS A 129 -16.82 12.08 -6.29
CA LYS A 129 -15.77 12.89 -5.64
C LYS A 129 -14.42 12.18 -5.68
N GLN A 130 -14.37 10.85 -5.72
CA GLN A 130 -13.10 10.10 -5.70
C GLN A 130 -12.14 10.47 -6.83
N TYR A 131 -12.66 10.91 -7.97
CA TYR A 131 -11.87 11.33 -9.13
C TYR A 131 -11.34 12.78 -9.01
N LYS A 132 -11.77 13.59 -8.04
CA LYS A 132 -11.21 14.94 -7.89
C LYS A 132 -9.82 14.84 -7.30
N LEU A 133 -8.89 15.63 -7.84
CA LEU A 133 -7.48 15.68 -7.44
C LEU A 133 -7.26 15.64 -5.91
N LYS A 134 -8.02 16.42 -5.14
CA LYS A 134 -7.88 16.45 -3.67
C LYS A 134 -8.14 15.10 -2.99
N TYR A 135 -9.05 14.27 -3.52
CA TYR A 135 -9.37 12.97 -2.94
C TYR A 135 -8.41 11.90 -3.44
N LEU A 136 -7.97 11.96 -4.71
CA LEU A 136 -6.86 11.13 -5.19
C LEU A 136 -5.62 11.34 -4.31
N ILE A 137 -5.25 12.61 -4.08
CA ILE A 137 -4.14 12.98 -3.18
C ILE A 137 -4.35 12.44 -1.76
N ARG A 138 -5.56 12.53 -1.20
CA ARG A 138 -5.85 12.01 0.15
C ARG A 138 -5.60 10.51 0.23
N GLU A 139 -6.20 9.74 -0.69
CA GLU A 139 -6.11 8.28 -0.67
C GLU A 139 -4.69 7.80 -0.94
N THR A 140 -3.98 8.42 -1.88
CA THR A 140 -2.57 8.13 -2.14
C THR A 140 -1.68 8.48 -0.96
N ASN A 141 -1.93 9.60 -0.26
CA ASN A 141 -1.20 9.96 0.96
C ASN A 141 -1.42 8.97 2.09
N LYS A 142 -2.68 8.54 2.29
CA LYS A 142 -3.05 7.58 3.33
C LYS A 142 -2.35 6.23 3.11
N ALA A 143 -2.44 5.70 1.89
CA ALA A 143 -1.75 4.48 1.51
C ALA A 143 -0.23 4.64 1.65
N PHE A 144 0.34 5.74 1.17
CA PHE A 144 1.79 6.01 1.32
C PHE A 144 2.19 6.06 2.78
N CYS A 145 1.42 6.73 3.65
CA CYS A 145 1.68 6.81 5.08
C CYS A 145 1.74 5.43 5.74
N GLY A 146 0.83 4.52 5.39
CA GLY A 146 0.88 3.13 5.87
C GLY A 146 2.03 2.32 5.27
N PHE A 147 2.43 2.62 4.03
CA PHE A 147 3.48 1.87 3.35
C PHE A 147 4.89 2.40 3.63
N LEU A 148 5.04 3.53 4.31
CA LEU A 148 6.35 4.06 4.68
C LEU A 148 7.17 3.04 5.48
N ASP A 149 8.44 2.91 5.12
CA ASP A 149 9.40 2.05 5.81
C ASP A 149 10.37 2.93 6.60
N GLN A 150 10.27 2.88 7.94
CA GLN A 150 11.06 3.75 8.81
C GLN A 150 12.57 3.56 8.62
N SER A 151 13.03 2.37 8.23
CA SER A 151 14.45 2.10 7.94
C SER A 151 14.96 2.90 6.73
N LYS A 152 14.05 3.21 5.79
CA LYS A 152 14.34 3.98 4.56
C LYS A 152 14.14 5.48 4.75
N TYR A 153 13.87 5.95 5.97
CA TYR A 153 13.58 7.36 6.25
C TYR A 153 14.67 8.33 5.79
N SER A 154 15.94 7.94 5.85
CA SER A 154 17.05 8.75 5.31
C SER A 154 16.95 8.96 3.80
N GLN A 155 16.47 7.96 3.05
CA GLN A 155 16.22 8.05 1.61
C GLN A 155 15.04 8.99 1.35
N TYR A 156 13.97 8.88 2.13
CA TYR A 156 12.83 9.80 2.07
C TYR A 156 13.22 11.24 2.38
N LYS A 157 14.03 11.51 3.42
CA LYS A 157 14.51 12.87 3.74
C LYS A 157 15.30 13.50 2.59
N ARG A 158 16.13 12.73 1.89
CA ARG A 158 16.84 13.22 0.69
C ARG A 158 15.84 13.60 -0.41
N ILE A 159 14.81 12.80 -0.61
CA ILE A 159 13.70 13.09 -1.52
C ILE A 159 13.01 14.41 -1.13
N PHE A 160 12.55 14.56 0.12
CA PHE A 160 11.84 15.77 0.55
C PHE A 160 12.69 17.04 0.39
N LYS A 161 13.99 16.96 0.67
CA LYS A 161 14.92 18.08 0.48
C LYS A 161 15.10 18.44 -1.00
N MET A 162 15.29 17.48 -1.89
CA MET A 162 15.45 17.76 -3.33
C MET A 162 14.25 18.49 -3.92
N ASN A 163 13.03 18.15 -3.52
CA ASN A 163 11.83 18.85 -4.03
C ASN A 163 11.68 20.25 -3.47
N SER A 164 12.04 20.47 -2.20
CA SER A 164 12.05 21.83 -1.63
C SER A 164 13.07 22.74 -2.32
N VAL A 165 14.17 22.16 -2.84
CA VAL A 165 15.19 22.89 -3.62
C VAL A 165 14.71 23.16 -5.04
N GLN A 166 14.11 22.19 -5.73
CA GLN A 166 13.56 22.39 -7.08
C GLN A 166 12.38 23.38 -7.12
N LEU A 167 11.59 23.49 -6.06
CA LEU A 167 10.57 24.54 -5.91
C LEU A 167 11.18 25.93 -5.69
N ASN A 168 12.43 26.01 -5.22
CA ASN A 168 13.14 27.26 -4.94
C ASN A 168 14.17 27.66 -6.01
N GLU A 169 14.58 26.76 -6.90
CA GLU A 169 15.58 27.01 -7.96
C GLU A 169 14.99 27.62 -9.26
N GLY A 170 13.96 28.45 -9.12
CA GLY A 170 13.52 29.40 -10.15
C GLY A 170 14.48 30.60 -10.33
N SER A 171 15.60 30.65 -9.61
CA SER A 171 16.58 31.73 -9.75
C SER A 171 18.02 31.29 -9.47
N SER A 172 18.82 31.29 -10.53
CA SER A 172 20.28 31.47 -10.62
C SER A 172 21.27 30.37 -10.14
N LEU A 173 22.06 29.88 -11.11
CA LEU A 173 23.42 29.32 -11.03
C LEU A 173 24.49 30.46 -10.98
N PRO A 174 25.83 30.24 -10.84
CA PRO A 174 26.62 28.98 -10.68
C PRO A 174 27.78 29.04 -9.62
N ILE A 175 28.53 27.92 -9.42
CA ILE A 175 30.01 27.77 -9.59
C ILE A 175 30.62 26.59 -8.75
N LYS A 176 31.59 25.91 -9.39
CA LYS A 176 32.41 24.70 -9.06
C LYS A 176 33.28 24.77 -7.77
N ALA A 177 33.61 23.61 -7.16
CA ALA A 177 34.91 22.91 -7.28
C ALA A 177 35.25 21.87 -6.17
N LYS A 178 35.80 20.72 -6.62
CA LYS A 178 36.89 19.84 -6.09
C LYS A 178 36.88 19.25 -4.65
N GLY A 179 36.89 17.91 -4.61
CA GLY A 179 38.01 17.07 -4.14
C GLY A 179 38.17 16.80 -2.64
N GLU A 180 38.07 15.54 -2.21
CA GLU A 180 39.19 14.72 -1.67
C GLU A 180 38.74 13.38 -1.08
N SER A 181 39.66 12.42 -1.16
CA SER A 181 39.56 11.00 -0.82
C SER A 181 39.89 10.75 0.65
N ARG A 182 39.20 9.79 1.30
CA ARG A 182 39.73 9.07 2.47
C ARG A 182 39.32 7.60 2.45
N THR A 183 40.33 6.75 2.34
CA THR A 183 40.36 5.31 2.63
C THR A 183 40.46 5.05 4.13
N GLU A 184 39.87 3.93 4.58
CA GLU A 184 40.12 3.09 5.79
C GLU A 184 38.76 2.51 6.21
N GLU A 185 38.53 1.28 6.67
CA GLU A 185 39.29 0.07 6.90
C GLU A 185 38.21 -1.01 7.15
N VAL A 186 38.28 -2.19 6.51
CA VAL A 186 37.25 -3.24 6.65
C VAL A 186 37.47 -4.04 7.94
N ARG A 187 36.58 -3.90 8.92
CA ARG A 187 36.54 -4.76 10.11
C ARG A 187 35.57 -5.92 9.91
N LYS A 188 36.14 -7.13 9.95
CA LYS A 188 35.45 -8.42 9.98
C LYS A 188 34.66 -8.58 11.29
N SER A 189 33.41 -8.14 11.34
CA SER A 189 32.45 -8.43 12.43
C SER A 189 31.04 -8.74 11.93
N ASP A 190 30.92 -9.04 10.63
CA ASP A 190 29.83 -8.48 9.85
C ASP A 190 28.88 -9.58 9.34
N GLU A 191 29.35 -10.80 9.14
CA GLU A 191 28.59 -11.90 8.50
C GLU A 191 27.30 -12.33 9.23
N LYS A 192 27.15 -12.03 10.53
CA LYS A 192 25.89 -12.25 11.28
C LYS A 192 24.92 -11.06 11.20
N SER A 193 25.41 -9.86 10.95
CA SER A 193 24.59 -8.64 10.77
C SER A 193 23.94 -8.61 9.39
N TRP A 194 24.70 -8.97 8.34
CA TRP A 194 24.23 -8.95 6.95
C TRP A 194 22.98 -9.82 6.71
N ARG A 195 22.80 -10.96 7.41
CA ARG A 195 21.64 -11.84 7.19
C ARG A 195 20.32 -11.34 7.79
N LEU A 196 20.37 -10.52 8.84
CA LEU A 196 19.17 -9.97 9.48
C LEU A 196 18.67 -8.73 8.74
N GLU A 197 19.59 -7.88 8.27
CA GLU A 197 19.27 -6.68 7.50
C GLU A 197 18.66 -7.02 6.13
N ASP A 198 19.13 -8.08 5.45
CA ASP A 198 18.64 -8.47 4.12
C ASP A 198 17.19 -9.01 4.11
N CYS A 199 16.73 -9.67 5.18
CA CYS A 199 15.35 -10.15 5.25
C CYS A 199 14.34 -9.04 5.60
N GLU A 200 14.70 -8.09 6.46
CA GLU A 200 13.81 -6.95 6.74
C GLU A 200 13.72 -5.96 5.57
N ASN A 201 14.78 -5.86 4.75
CA ASN A 201 14.81 -5.01 3.56
C ASN A 201 13.85 -5.46 2.43
N TYR A 202 13.35 -6.71 2.48
CA TYR A 202 12.46 -7.28 1.47
C TYR A 202 10.98 -7.38 1.93
N ILE A 203 10.52 -6.51 2.83
CA ILE A 203 9.11 -6.48 3.24
C ILE A 203 8.27 -5.67 2.24
N GLY A 204 7.54 -6.37 1.37
CA GLY A 204 6.58 -5.80 0.42
C GLY A 204 5.20 -5.52 1.03
N ILE A 205 4.20 -5.33 0.18
CA ILE A 205 2.81 -5.07 0.57
C ILE A 205 1.92 -6.22 0.12
N ALA A 206 1.12 -6.80 1.02
CA ALA A 206 0.03 -7.71 0.70
C ALA A 206 -1.30 -7.00 0.93
N THR A 207 -2.05 -6.73 -0.14
CA THR A 207 -3.28 -5.91 -0.11
C THR A 207 -4.32 -6.41 -1.09
N GLY A 208 -5.40 -5.66 -1.29
CA GLY A 208 -6.45 -5.94 -2.25
C GLY A 208 -7.39 -4.74 -2.42
N ASN A 209 -8.68 -5.02 -2.49
CA ASN A 209 -9.77 -4.07 -2.83
C ASN A 209 -10.08 -3.04 -1.72
N TRP A 210 -9.06 -2.36 -1.20
CA TRP A 210 -9.12 -1.36 -0.14
C TRP A 210 -10.17 -0.28 -0.44
N GLY A 211 -11.17 -0.16 0.44
CA GLY A 211 -12.24 0.83 0.32
C GLY A 211 -13.25 0.61 -0.80
N CYS A 212 -13.23 -0.53 -1.50
CA CYS A 212 -14.07 -0.76 -2.69
C CYS A 212 -15.38 -1.51 -2.39
N GLY A 213 -15.46 -2.20 -1.24
CA GLY A 213 -16.68 -2.89 -0.79
C GLY A 213 -17.67 -1.94 -0.13
N ALA A 214 -17.83 -2.03 1.20
CA ALA A 214 -18.77 -1.21 1.96
C ALA A 214 -18.59 0.31 1.79
N PHE A 215 -17.38 0.75 1.41
CA PHE A 215 -17.06 2.17 1.19
C PHE A 215 -17.27 2.64 -0.24
N GLY A 216 -17.52 1.75 -1.21
CA GLY A 216 -17.94 2.11 -2.56
C GLY A 216 -16.91 2.88 -3.39
N GLY A 217 -15.62 2.67 -3.15
CA GLY A 217 -14.53 3.14 -4.00
C GLY A 217 -14.45 2.39 -5.33
N ASP A 218 -13.90 3.04 -6.34
CA ASP A 218 -13.57 2.45 -7.64
C ASP A 218 -12.34 1.52 -7.50
N PRO A 219 -12.49 0.20 -7.75
CA PRO A 219 -11.41 -0.76 -7.55
C PRO A 219 -10.24 -0.58 -8.53
N GLU A 220 -10.48 -0.14 -9.76
CA GLU A 220 -9.43 0.07 -10.75
C GLU A 220 -8.55 1.26 -10.33
N VAL A 221 -9.18 2.37 -9.96
CA VAL A 221 -8.49 3.57 -9.45
C VAL A 221 -7.76 3.28 -8.13
N LYS A 222 -8.41 2.59 -7.19
CA LYS A 222 -7.80 2.23 -5.90
C LYS A 222 -6.59 1.30 -6.06
N THR A 223 -6.60 0.42 -7.07
CA THR A 223 -5.44 -0.41 -7.40
C THR A 223 -4.24 0.42 -7.80
N ILE A 224 -4.42 1.38 -8.71
CA ILE A 224 -3.34 2.27 -9.17
C ILE A 224 -2.84 3.16 -8.04
N ILE A 225 -3.74 3.70 -7.21
CA ILE A 225 -3.38 4.50 -6.03
C ILE A 225 -2.45 3.72 -5.09
N GLN A 226 -2.77 2.47 -4.78
CA GLN A 226 -1.93 1.63 -3.92
C GLN A 226 -0.60 1.30 -4.56
N TRP A 227 -0.56 1.06 -5.88
CA TRP A 227 0.69 0.81 -6.60
C TRP A 227 1.63 2.02 -6.59
N LEU A 228 1.09 3.21 -6.84
CA LEU A 228 1.83 4.47 -6.77
C LEU A 228 2.39 4.68 -5.36
N ALA A 229 1.56 4.50 -4.33
CA ALA A 229 1.96 4.63 -2.94
C ALA A 229 3.07 3.64 -2.55
N ALA A 230 2.95 2.36 -2.91
CA ALA A 230 3.93 1.33 -2.59
C ALA A 230 5.27 1.60 -3.30
N SER A 231 5.21 1.98 -4.59
CA SER A 231 6.38 2.32 -5.39
C SER A 231 7.11 3.55 -4.82
N GLN A 232 6.36 4.60 -4.48
CA GLN A 232 6.89 5.81 -3.87
C GLN A 232 7.49 5.54 -2.48
N ALA A 233 6.93 4.58 -1.73
CA ALA A 233 7.45 4.13 -0.45
C ALA A 233 8.66 3.19 -0.58
N LEU A 234 9.15 2.93 -1.81
CA LEU A 234 10.30 2.06 -2.07
C LEU A 234 10.08 0.64 -1.50
N ARG A 235 8.83 0.16 -1.60
CA ARG A 235 8.51 -1.23 -1.28
C ARG A 235 8.99 -2.13 -2.44
N PRO A 236 9.56 -3.31 -2.13
CA PRO A 236 10.15 -4.18 -3.14
C PRO A 236 9.11 -4.83 -4.06
N PHE A 237 7.86 -4.95 -3.62
CA PHE A 237 6.75 -5.47 -4.40
C PHE A 237 5.40 -5.09 -3.76
N ILE A 238 4.34 -5.23 -4.54
CA ILE A 238 2.94 -5.27 -4.08
C ILE A 238 2.29 -6.57 -4.59
N SER A 239 1.72 -7.34 -3.69
CA SER A 239 0.91 -8.52 -3.95
C SER A 239 -0.56 -8.16 -3.72
N TYR A 240 -1.33 -8.13 -4.81
CA TYR A 240 -2.69 -7.64 -4.85
C TYR A 240 -3.69 -8.78 -5.03
N TYR A 241 -4.51 -9.02 -4.02
CA TYR A 241 -5.58 -10.00 -4.00
C TYR A 241 -6.88 -9.38 -4.52
N THR A 242 -7.35 -9.82 -5.68
CA THR A 242 -8.55 -9.26 -6.32
C THR A 242 -9.86 -9.87 -5.79
N PHE A 243 -9.77 -11.01 -5.09
CA PHE A 243 -10.91 -11.79 -4.59
C PHE A 243 -11.94 -12.11 -5.70
N GLY A 244 -11.47 -12.34 -6.93
CA GLY A 244 -12.32 -12.64 -8.08
C GLY A 244 -13.20 -11.49 -8.56
N LEU A 245 -12.93 -10.24 -8.15
CA LEU A 245 -13.72 -9.09 -8.55
C LEU A 245 -13.65 -8.86 -10.07
N GLU A 246 -14.82 -8.89 -10.73
CA GLU A 246 -14.95 -8.81 -12.20
C GLU A 246 -14.30 -7.57 -12.80
N ALA A 247 -14.44 -6.41 -12.13
CA ALA A 247 -13.81 -5.15 -12.56
C ALA A 247 -12.27 -5.26 -12.66
N LEU A 248 -11.64 -6.21 -11.95
CA LEU A 248 -10.20 -6.42 -11.93
C LEU A 248 -9.75 -7.63 -12.77
N GLN A 249 -10.62 -8.22 -13.60
CA GLN A 249 -10.28 -9.40 -14.40
C GLN A 249 -9.09 -9.17 -15.35
N SER A 250 -8.94 -7.95 -15.87
CA SER A 250 -7.85 -7.56 -16.77
C SER A 250 -6.63 -7.00 -16.05
N LEU A 251 -6.62 -6.97 -14.71
CA LEU A 251 -5.57 -6.30 -13.92
C LEU A 251 -4.17 -6.81 -14.27
N ALA A 252 -3.99 -8.12 -14.42
CA ALA A 252 -2.69 -8.71 -14.79
C ALA A 252 -2.20 -8.26 -16.18
N GLN A 253 -3.12 -8.11 -17.14
CA GLN A 253 -2.78 -7.64 -18.48
C GLN A 253 -2.43 -6.14 -18.46
N VAL A 254 -3.21 -5.36 -17.71
CA VAL A 254 -3.01 -3.91 -17.55
C VAL A 254 -1.69 -3.59 -16.88
N THR A 255 -1.36 -4.26 -15.77
CA THR A 255 -0.10 -4.02 -15.05
C THR A 255 1.10 -4.40 -15.89
N GLN A 256 1.04 -5.53 -16.60
CA GLN A 256 2.09 -5.92 -17.55
C GLN A 256 2.27 -4.88 -18.66
N TRP A 257 1.18 -4.36 -19.22
CA TRP A 257 1.23 -3.32 -20.25
C TRP A 257 1.83 -2.03 -19.72
N ILE A 258 1.44 -1.58 -18.52
CA ILE A 258 2.00 -0.38 -17.86
C ILE A 258 3.52 -0.54 -17.66
N ILE A 259 3.97 -1.71 -17.18
CA ILE A 259 5.40 -1.99 -17.00
C ILE A 259 6.16 -1.92 -18.33
N LEU A 260 5.56 -2.39 -19.43
CA LEU A 260 6.15 -2.30 -20.77
C LEU A 260 6.30 -0.86 -21.27
N GLN A 261 5.47 0.08 -20.80
CA GLN A 261 5.62 1.50 -21.13
C GLN A 261 6.86 2.14 -20.47
N LYS A 262 7.47 1.46 -19.49
CA LYS A 262 8.60 1.98 -18.68
C LYS A 262 8.26 3.29 -17.96
N TRP A 263 6.99 3.46 -17.60
CA TRP A 263 6.52 4.59 -16.83
C TRP A 263 7.07 4.57 -15.41
N ASN A 264 7.43 5.76 -14.92
CA ASN A 264 7.75 5.99 -13.52
C ASN A 264 6.46 6.31 -12.74
N VAL A 265 6.59 6.51 -11.42
CA VAL A 265 5.48 6.87 -10.52
C VAL A 265 4.78 8.16 -10.97
N GLY A 266 5.52 9.18 -11.40
CA GLY A 266 4.97 10.44 -11.90
C GLY A 266 4.18 10.26 -13.19
N ASP A 267 4.72 9.52 -14.16
CA ASP A 267 4.03 9.25 -15.43
C ASP A 267 2.67 8.57 -15.20
N LEU A 268 2.63 7.53 -14.37
CA LEU A 268 1.39 6.81 -14.06
C LEU A 268 0.40 7.67 -13.24
N TRP A 269 0.91 8.55 -12.37
CA TRP A 269 0.09 9.53 -11.66
C TRP A 269 -0.57 10.51 -12.64
N ASP A 270 0.17 11.06 -13.60
CA ASP A 270 -0.36 11.98 -14.60
C ASP A 270 -1.45 11.33 -15.46
N ILE A 271 -1.25 10.08 -15.84
CA ILE A 271 -2.26 9.27 -16.55
C ILE A 271 -3.52 9.06 -15.69
N LEU A 272 -3.36 8.78 -14.40
CA LEU A 272 -4.49 8.65 -13.48
C LEU A 272 -5.25 9.97 -13.31
N ILE A 273 -4.54 11.10 -13.24
CA ILE A 273 -5.13 12.44 -13.17
C ILE A 273 -5.91 12.75 -14.45
N GLU A 274 -5.33 12.46 -15.61
CA GLU A 274 -5.98 12.72 -16.90
C GLU A 274 -7.28 11.91 -17.04
N TYR A 275 -7.23 10.60 -16.77
CA TYR A 275 -8.43 9.77 -16.73
C TYR A 275 -9.49 10.35 -15.78
N SER A 276 -9.09 10.66 -14.55
CA SER A 276 -10.02 11.15 -13.52
C SER A 276 -10.64 12.49 -13.91
N SER A 277 -9.89 13.34 -14.59
CA SER A 277 -10.34 14.61 -15.15
C SER A 277 -11.38 14.40 -16.26
N GLN A 278 -11.13 13.51 -17.21
CA GLN A 278 -12.08 13.12 -18.26
C GLN A 278 -13.34 12.47 -17.67
N LYS A 279 -13.18 11.60 -16.66
CA LYS A 279 -14.28 10.94 -15.94
C LYS A 279 -15.21 11.94 -15.26
N LEU A 280 -14.66 13.01 -14.69
CA LEU A 280 -15.44 14.10 -14.09
C LEU A 280 -16.17 14.97 -15.11
N ARG A 281 -15.61 15.15 -16.31
CA ARG A 281 -16.25 15.89 -17.41
C ARG A 281 -17.30 15.06 -18.16
N GLY A 282 -17.36 13.75 -17.93
CA GLY A 282 -18.22 12.84 -18.67
C GLY A 282 -17.68 12.48 -20.06
N GLU A 283 -16.36 12.60 -20.26
CA GLU A 283 -15.68 12.26 -21.51
C GLU A 283 -15.15 10.81 -21.51
N ALA A 284 -15.08 10.17 -20.33
CA ALA A 284 -14.64 8.79 -20.16
C ALA A 284 -15.78 7.93 -19.55
N ASP A 285 -16.55 7.25 -20.39
CA ASP A 285 -17.69 6.46 -19.92
C ASP A 285 -17.30 5.06 -19.40
N VAL A 286 -16.08 4.60 -19.71
CA VAL A 286 -15.57 3.28 -19.30
C VAL A 286 -14.71 3.32 -18.03
N GLY A 287 -14.37 2.15 -17.48
CA GLY A 287 -13.39 2.01 -16.40
C GLY A 287 -11.99 2.46 -16.82
N PHE A 288 -11.13 2.77 -15.86
CA PHE A 288 -9.74 3.16 -16.08
C PHE A 288 -8.98 2.15 -16.95
N PHE A 289 -9.14 0.85 -16.73
CA PHE A 289 -8.43 -0.19 -17.47
C PHE A 289 -8.80 -0.21 -18.95
N ALA A 290 -10.10 -0.11 -19.25
CA ALA A 290 -10.59 -0.04 -20.63
C ALA A 290 -10.24 1.29 -21.30
N TRP A 291 -10.24 2.39 -20.54
CA TRP A 291 -9.81 3.71 -21.03
C TRP A 291 -8.31 3.72 -21.36
N LEU A 292 -7.50 3.07 -20.52
CA LEU A 292 -6.05 3.00 -20.68
C LEU A 292 -5.63 2.10 -21.85
N LEU A 293 -6.39 1.02 -22.09
CA LEU A 293 -6.16 0.06 -23.16
C LEU A 293 -7.24 0.17 -24.24
N PRO A 294 -7.21 1.20 -25.10
CA PRO A 294 -8.24 1.39 -26.13
C PRO A 294 -8.24 0.30 -27.22
N SER A 295 -7.32 -0.67 -27.19
CA SER A 295 -7.17 -1.68 -28.25
C SER A 295 -6.59 -3.01 -27.76
N LEU A 296 -7.26 -3.68 -26.81
CA LEU A 296 -7.26 -5.14 -26.76
C LEU A 296 -8.57 -5.65 -27.39
N PRO A 297 -8.54 -6.65 -28.30
CA PRO A 297 -9.76 -7.24 -28.80
C PRO A 297 -10.55 -7.81 -27.61
N LYS A 298 -11.84 -7.43 -27.53
CA LYS A 298 -12.80 -8.06 -26.63
C LYS A 298 -12.98 -9.53 -26.99
#